data_AF-A0A8T4PV39-F1
#
_entry.id   AF-A0A8T4PV39-F1
#
_cell.length_a   1.000
_cell.length_b   1.000
_cell.length_c   1.000
_cell.angle_alpha   90.00
_cell.angle_beta   90.00
_cell.angle_gamma   90.00
#
_symmetry.space_group_name_H-M   'P 1'
#
loop_
_entity.id
_entity.type
_entity.pdbx_description
1 polymer ?
#
loop_
_entity_poly.entity_id
_entity_poly.type
_entity_poly.pdbx_seq_one_letter_code
_entity_poly.pdbx_strand_id
1 'polypeptide(L)' 'MHLSFRSKVRDWLNQMETEFPGTKNSVVNSFLSILPDLKSKYKGKREFRTCTKCGDPCSGEICNACRLEEQLA' A
#
# COMPACT_ATOMS: atom_id res chain seq x y z
N MET A 1 -16.57 -4.29 -20.26
CA MET A 1 -16.20 -4.53 -18.84
C MET A 1 -14.87 -3.83 -18.56
N HIS A 2 -14.86 -2.71 -17.84
CA HIS A 2 -13.60 -2.06 -17.46
C HIS A 2 -12.93 -2.88 -16.35
N LEU A 3 -11.88 -3.64 -16.71
CA LEU A 3 -11.02 -4.29 -15.73
C LEU A 3 -10.34 -3.21 -14.88
N SER A 4 -10.48 -3.30 -13.56
CA SER A 4 -9.72 -2.44 -12.64
C SER A 4 -8.22 -2.59 -12.90
N PHE A 5 -7.43 -1.56 -12.60
CA PHE A 5 -5.98 -1.64 -12.74
C PHE A 5 -5.40 -2.83 -11.97
N ARG A 6 -5.94 -3.13 -10.78
CA ARG A 6 -5.59 -4.32 -9.99
C ARG A 6 -5.82 -5.63 -10.76
N SER A 7 -6.96 -5.77 -11.45
CA SER A 7 -7.23 -6.96 -12.26
C SER A 7 -6.21 -7.09 -13.40
N LYS A 8 -5.92 -5.99 -14.11
CA LYS A 8 -4.91 -5.99 -15.19
C LYS A 8 -3.53 -6.45 -14.69
N VAL A 9 -3.09 -5.93 -13.53
CA VAL A 9 -1.79 -6.31 -12.93
C VAL A 9 -1.79 -7.77 -12.49
N ARG A 10 -2.87 -8.28 -11.88
CA ARG A 10 -2.97 -9.68 -11.48
C ARG A 10 -2.89 -10.61 -12.69
N ASP A 11 -3.62 -10.28 -13.75
CA ASP A 11 -3.70 -11.13 -14.94
C ASP A 11 -2.34 -11.18 -15.64
N TRP A 12 -1.62 -10.04 -15.70
CA TRP A 12 -0.22 -10.00 -16.14
C TRP A 12 0.72 -10.82 -15.25
N LEU A 13 0.63 -10.71 -13.93
CA LEU A 13 1.44 -11.53 -13.01
C LEU A 13 1.15 -13.02 -13.14
N ASN A 14 -0.10 -13.41 -13.44
CA ASN A 14 -0.48 -14.80 -13.68
C ASN A 14 0.11 -15.33 -15.00
N GLN A 15 0.10 -14.51 -16.05
CA GLN A 15 0.76 -14.85 -17.31
C GLN A 15 2.26 -15.07 -17.09
N MET A 16 2.94 -14.12 -16.42
CA MET A 16 4.37 -14.22 -16.14
C MET A 16 4.73 -15.44 -15.29
N GLU A 17 3.89 -15.82 -14.31
CA GLU A 17 4.11 -17.03 -13.51
C GLU A 17 3.97 -18.31 -14.35
N THR A 18 3.08 -18.30 -15.34
CA THR A 18 2.88 -19.44 -16.26
C THR A 18 4.08 -19.60 -17.19
N GLU A 19 4.59 -18.49 -17.74
CA GLU A 19 5.75 -18.47 -18.63
C GLU A 19 7.07 -18.71 -17.88
N PHE A 20 7.19 -18.18 -16.66
CA PHE A 20 8.39 -18.23 -15.83
C PHE A 20 8.02 -18.58 -14.38
N PRO A 21 7.97 -19.87 -14.04
CA PRO A 21 7.62 -20.33 -12.70
C PRO A 21 8.52 -19.69 -11.63
N GLY A 22 7.91 -19.15 -10.57
CA GLY A 22 8.61 -18.44 -9.50
C GLY A 22 8.69 -16.93 -9.68
N THR A 23 8.10 -16.34 -10.72
CA THR A 23 8.08 -14.88 -10.92
C THR A 23 7.44 -14.14 -9.75
N LYS A 24 6.26 -14.58 -9.29
CA LYS A 24 5.56 -13.97 -8.15
C LYS A 24 6.42 -14.02 -6.88
N ASN A 25 7.05 -15.17 -6.63
CA ASN A 25 7.96 -15.34 -5.50
C ASN A 25 9.17 -14.41 -5.62
N SER A 26 9.76 -14.29 -6.81
CA SER A 26 10.89 -13.41 -7.08
C SER A 26 10.53 -11.93 -6.86
N VAL A 27 9.35 -11.50 -7.30
CA VAL A 27 8.85 -10.13 -7.08
C VAL A 27 8.71 -9.83 -5.58
N VAL A 28 8.10 -10.73 -4.81
CA VAL A 28 7.94 -10.57 -3.36
C VAL A 28 9.31 -10.53 -2.67
N ASN A 29 10.22 -11.45 -2.98
CA ASN A 29 11.54 -11.51 -2.36
C ASN A 29 12.41 -10.31 -2.74
N SER A 30 12.29 -9.81 -3.98
CA SER A 30 12.97 -8.58 -4.40
C SER A 30 12.46 -7.36 -3.65
N PHE A 31 11.16 -7.29 -3.34
CA PHE A 31 10.63 -6.24 -2.47
C PHE A 31 11.14 -6.38 -1.03
N LEU A 32 11.16 -7.60 -0.50
CA LEU A 32 11.65 -7.87 0.85
C LEU A 32 13.15 -7.54 1.01
N SER A 33 13.96 -7.76 -0.02
CA SER A 33 15.39 -7.45 0.02
C SER A 33 15.67 -5.95 0.11
N ILE A 34 14.87 -5.11 -0.57
CA ILE A 34 15.01 -3.64 -0.53
C ILE A 34 14.25 -2.98 0.64
N LEU A 35 13.35 -3.71 1.30
CA LEU A 35 12.49 -3.18 2.37
C LEU A 35 13.28 -2.57 3.55
N PRO A 36 14.39 -3.15 4.04
CA PRO A 36 15.19 -2.56 5.11
C PRO A 36 15.74 -1.17 4.74
N ASP A 37 16.24 -1.01 3.51
CA ASP A 37 16.79 0.25 3.02
C ASP A 37 15.71 1.33 2.90
N LEU A 38 14.53 0.94 2.41
CA LEU A 38 13.36 1.82 2.38
C LEU A 38 12.95 2.25 3.80
N LYS A 39 12.85 1.30 4.73
CA LYS A 39 12.54 1.60 6.14
C LYS A 39 13.56 2.55 6.76
N SER A 40 14.85 2.33 6.51
CA SER A 40 15.92 3.22 6.97
C SER A 40 15.80 4.62 6.37
N LYS A 41 15.65 4.71 5.04
CA LYS A 41 15.56 5.98 4.29
C LYS A 41 14.37 6.86 4.70
N TYR A 42 13.28 6.26 5.16
CA TYR A 42 12.04 6.97 5.51
C TYR A 42 11.74 6.99 7.01
N LYS A 43 12.59 6.39 7.85
CA LYS A 43 12.43 6.40 9.31
C LYS A 43 12.35 7.85 9.82
N GLY A 44 11.34 8.14 10.63
CA GLY A 44 11.17 9.46 11.27
C GLY A 44 10.81 10.62 10.34
N LYS A 45 10.60 10.39 9.03
CA LYS A 45 10.22 11.47 8.10
C LYS A 45 8.78 11.95 8.23
N ARG A 46 7.94 11.23 8.99
CA ARG A 46 6.58 11.62 9.31
C ARG A 46 6.31 11.34 10.77
N GLU A 47 5.74 12.32 11.44
CA GLU A 47 5.20 12.15 12.78
C GLU A 47 3.85 11.45 12.70
N PHE A 48 3.66 10.42 13.51
CA PHE A 48 2.34 9.88 13.76
C PHE A 48 1.63 10.79 14.76
N ARG A 49 0.40 11.16 14.43
CA ARG A 49 -0.49 11.95 15.28
C ARG A 49 -1.71 11.11 15.60
N THR A 50 -2.50 11.60 16.55
CA THR A 50 -3.78 11.02 16.89
C THR A 50 -4.88 11.84 16.23
N CYS A 51 -5.81 11.17 15.58
CA CYS A 51 -6.99 11.80 14.98
C CYS A 51 -7.79 12.54 16.06
N THR A 52 -8.07 13.82 15.87
CA THR A 52 -8.83 14.65 16.83
C THR A 52 -10.30 14.22 16.98
N LYS A 53 -10.84 13.47 16.01
CA LYS A 53 -12.24 13.01 15.99
C LYS A 53 -12.44 11.60 16.56
N CYS A 54 -11.61 10.63 16.15
CA CYS A 54 -11.78 9.22 16.55
C CYS A 54 -10.70 8.68 17.49
N GLY A 55 -9.58 9.37 17.68
CA GLY A 55 -8.49 8.90 18.54
C GLY A 55 -7.53 7.87 17.90
N ASP A 56 -7.71 7.51 16.62
CA ASP A 56 -6.82 6.57 15.92
C ASP A 56 -5.51 7.22 15.45
N PRO A 57 -4.41 6.44 15.32
CA PRO A 57 -3.17 6.92 14.75
C PRO A 57 -3.35 7.30 13.27
N CYS A 58 -2.96 8.50 12.90
CA CYS A 58 -3.00 8.99 11.54
C CYS A 58 -1.82 9.94 11.26
N SER A 59 -1.63 10.32 10.00
CA SER A 59 -0.57 11.26 9.59
C SER A 59 -1.05 12.71 9.51
N GLY A 60 -2.32 12.97 9.81
CA GLY A 60 -2.96 14.29 9.72
C GLY A 60 -3.60 14.68 11.05
N GLU A 61 -4.37 15.76 11.06
CA GLU A 61 -5.20 16.14 12.21
C GLU A 61 -6.46 15.28 12.30
N ILE A 62 -7.10 15.01 11.15
CA ILE A 62 -8.24 14.11 10.98
C ILE A 62 -7.81 12.94 10.09
N CYS A 63 -8.19 11.72 10.45
CA CYS A 63 -7.83 10.53 9.67
C CYS A 63 -8.62 10.49 8.34
N ASN A 64 -8.08 9.76 7.35
CA ASN A 64 -8.74 9.64 6.04
C ASN A 64 -10.15 9.05 6.13
N ALA A 65 -10.41 8.15 7.09
CA ALA A 65 -11.73 7.58 7.29
C ALA A 65 -12.74 8.65 7.75
N CYS A 66 -12.42 9.38 8.82
CA CYS A 66 -13.26 10.47 9.33
C CYS A 66 -13.50 11.59 8.30
N ARG A 67 -12.49 11.92 7.48
CA ARG A 67 -12.64 12.90 6.40
C ARG A 67 -13.61 12.42 5.33
N LEU A 68 -13.61 11.11 5.01
CA LEU A 68 -14.58 10.55 4.07
C LEU A 68 -15.99 10.57 4.64
N GLU A 69 -16.16 10.27 5.94
CA GLU A 69 -17.47 10.36 6.61
C GLU A 69 -18.05 11.79 6.56
N GLU A 70 -17.22 12.82 6.72
CA GLU A 70 -17.63 14.22 6.60
C GLU A 70 -18.13 14.59 5.20
N GLN A 71 -17.70 13.88 4.16
CA GLN A 71 -18.17 14.10 2.79
C GLN A 71 -19.50 13.39 2.49
N LEU A 72 -19.96 12.53 3.39
CA LEU A 72 -21.22 11.80 3.27
C LEU A 72 -22.37 12.46 4.05
N ALA A 73 -22.06 13.42 4.92
CA ALA A 73 -23.01 14.21 5.70
C ALA A 73 -23.44 15.47 4.94
#